data_AF-A0A820SIL8-F1
#
_entry.id   AF-A0A820SIL8-F1
#
_cell.length_a   1.000
_cell.length_b   1.000
_cell.length_c   1.000
_cell.angle_alpha   90.00
_cell.angle_beta   90.00
_cell.angle_gamma   90.00
#
_symmetry.space_group_name_H-M   'P 1'
#
loop_
_entity.id
_entity.type
_entity.pdbx_description
1 polymer ?
#
loop_
_entity_poly.entity_id
_entity_poly.type
_entity_poly.pdbx_seq_one_letter_code
_entity_poly.pdbx_strand_id
1 'polypeptide(L)' 'MIPSKPMCDEKFAEYPPLGRFAVRDMRQTVAVGVIKDVEKKAPSTGKGGKPAVVAAKG' A
#
# COMPACT_ATOMS: atom_id res chain seq x y z
N MET A 1 3.27 7.11 13.17
CA MET A 1 3.13 7.99 11.99
C MET A 1 1.87 7.56 11.27
N ILE A 2 0.92 8.47 11.00
CA ILE A 2 -0.33 8.16 10.31
C ILE A 2 -0.23 8.75 8.90
N PRO A 3 -0.55 7.99 7.84
CA PRO A 3 -0.50 8.52 6.48
C PRO A 3 -1.49 9.69 6.32
N SER A 4 -1.01 10.81 5.78
CA SER A 4 -1.86 12.00 5.56
C SER A 4 -2.76 11.88 4.33
N LYS A 5 -2.49 10.92 3.44
CA LYS A 5 -3.27 10.63 2.22
C LYS A 5 -3.68 9.16 2.23
N PRO A 6 -4.82 8.78 1.60
CA PRO A 6 -5.18 7.38 1.45
C PRO A 6 -4.06 6.60 0.77
N MET A 7 -3.64 5.50 1.40
CA MET A 7 -2.57 4.61 0.96
C MET A 7 -3.03 3.17 1.14
N CYS A 8 -2.54 2.27 0.28
CA CYS A 8 -2.79 0.84 0.39
C CYS A 8 -1.47 0.17 0.74
N ASP A 9 -1.36 -0.24 2.00
CA ASP A 9 -0.19 -0.91 2.56
C ASP A 9 -0.62 -2.26 3.14
N GLU A 10 0.30 -3.22 3.16
CA GLU A 10 0.04 -4.56 3.70
C GLU A 10 1.18 -5.00 4.63
N LYS A 11 0.90 -5.99 5.47
CA LYS A 11 1.94 -6.59 6.33
C LYS A 11 3.04 -7.19 5.48
N PHE A 12 4.29 -6.96 5.88
CA PHE A 12 5.45 -7.45 5.15
C PHE A 12 5.46 -8.98 5.00
N ALA A 13 4.98 -9.72 6.01
CA ALA A 13 4.92 -11.17 5.97
C ALA A 13 3.91 -11.71 4.95
N GLU A 14 2.84 -10.98 4.66
CA GLU A 14 1.77 -11.38 3.73
C GLU A 14 2.06 -10.89 2.32
N TYR A 15 2.43 -9.61 2.18
CA TYR A 15 2.77 -8.97 0.92
C TYR A 15 4.10 -8.19 1.06
N PRO A 16 5.25 -8.87 0.91
CA PRO A 16 6.56 -8.26 1.06
C PRO A 16 6.81 -6.99 0.23
N PRO A 17 6.31 -6.86 -1.02
CA PRO A 17 6.50 -5.65 -1.81
C PRO A 17 5.75 -4.43 -1.25
N LEU A 18 4.57 -4.62 -0.66
CA LEU A 18 3.75 -3.54 -0.11
C LEU A 18 4.09 -3.21 1.35
N GLY A 19 4.77 -4.12 2.05
CA GLY A 19 5.20 -3.93 3.43
C GLY A 19 6.55 -3.25 3.62
N ARG A 20 7.22 -2.79 2.56
CA ARG A 20 8.52 -2.08 2.64
C ARG A 20 8.34 -0.60 2.37
N PHE A 21 8.91 0.25 3.22
CA PHE A 21 8.86 1.69 3.03
C PHE A 21 10.22 2.37 3.25
N ALA A 22 10.41 3.50 2.58
CA ALA A 22 11.56 4.37 2.74
C ALA A 22 11.08 5.76 3.18
N VAL A 23 11.69 6.30 4.23
CA VAL A 23 11.45 7.66 4.69
C VAL A 23 12.44 8.56 3.98
N ARG A 24 11.92 9.57 3.27
CA ARG A 24 12.74 10.54 2.54
C ARG A 24 12.57 11.92 3.14
N ASP A 25 13.70 12.60 3.31
CA ASP A 25 13.76 14.03 3.60
C ASP A 25 14.80 14.69 2.68
N MET A 26 14.49 15.85 2.12
CA MET A 26 15.38 16.62 1.24
C MET A 26 16.17 15.79 0.21
N ARG A 27 15.49 14.93 -0.57
CA ARG A 27 16.08 14.02 -1.60
C ARG A 27 16.99 12.91 -1.06
N GLN A 28 17.12 12.77 0.25
CA GLN A 28 17.90 11.71 0.89
C GLN A 28 16.97 10.72 1.60
N THR A 29 17.41 9.47 1.74
CA THR A 29 16.68 8.46 2.52
C THR A 29 17.18 8.53 3.94
N VAL A 30 16.32 8.94 4.87
CA VAL A 30 16.66 9.10 6.29
C VAL A 30 16.40 7.83 7.09
N ALA A 31 15.50 6.96 6.62
CA ALA A 31 15.23 5.66 7.23
C ALA A 31 14.62 4.66 6.25
N VAL A 32 14.72 3.38 6.58
CA VAL A 32 14.04 2.27 5.90
C VAL A 32 13.35 1.39 6.95
N GLY A 33 12.22 0.78 6.58
CA GLY A 33 11.45 -0.05 7.51
C GLY A 33 10.52 -1.03 6.84
N VAL A 34 9.96 -1.92 7.65
CA VAL A 34 8.95 -2.90 7.25
C VAL A 34 7.70 -2.80 8.12
N ILE A 35 6.55 -3.07 7.52
CA ILE A 35 5.23 -3.01 8.16
C ILE A 35 4.95 -4.33 8.87
N LYS A 36 4.73 -4.24 10.19
CA LYS A 36 4.42 -5.40 11.04
C LYS A 36 2.93 -5.71 11.08
N ASP A 37 2.11 -4.68 11.20
CA ASP A 37 0.66 -4.79 11.31
C ASP A 37 -0.02 -3.60 10.61
N VAL A 38 -1.25 -3.78 10.13
CA VAL A 38 -2.03 -2.75 9.41
C VAL A 38 -3.47 -2.82 9.90
N GLU A 39 -3.97 -1.69 10.43
CA GLU A 39 -5.39 -1.50 10.68
C GLU A 39 -6.07 -1.00 9.41
N LYS A 40 -6.84 -1.88 8.76
CA LYS A 40 -7.48 -1.55 7.47
C LYS A 40 -8.67 -0.64 7.69
N LYS A 41 -8.66 0.51 7.01
CA LYS A 41 -9.82 1.41 6.98
C LYS A 41 -11.00 0.71 6.27
N ALA A 42 -12.21 0.92 6.78
CA ALA A 42 -13.43 0.42 6.13
C ALA A 42 -13.46 0.82 4.65
N PRO A 43 -13.88 -0.08 3.76
CA PRO A 43 -13.86 0.16 2.32
C PRO A 43 -14.68 1.40 2.01
N SER A 44 -14.02 2.47 1.54
CA SER A 44 -14.73 3.62 0.99
C SER A 44 -15.23 3.23 -0.39
N THR A 45 -16.54 3.33 -0.60
CA THR A 45 -17.21 3.08 -1.89
C THR A 45 -16.81 4.13 -2.93
N GLY A 46 -15.57 4.08 -3.42
CA GLY A 46 -15.11 4.90 -4.53
C GLY A 46 -15.80 4.45 -5.81
N LYS A 47 -16.39 5.38 -6.57
CA LYS A 47 -17.00 5.10 -7.88
C LYS A 47 -15.99 4.37 -8.77
N GLY A 48 -16.23 3.09 -9.00
CA GLY A 48 -15.42 2.24 -9.86
C GLY A 48 -15.44 2.76 -11.31
N GLY A 49 -14.25 3.04 -11.84
CA GLY A 49 -14.04 3.08 -13.28
C GLY A 49 -14.16 1.67 -13.87
N LYS A 50 -14.53 1.61 -15.16
CA LYS A 50 -14.87 0.43 -15.98
C LYS A 50 -14.02 -0.83 -15.67
N PRO A 51 -14.60 -2.05 -15.71
CA PRO A 51 -13.90 -3.28 -15.36
C PRO A 51 -12.71 -3.52 -16.29
N ALA A 52 -11.56 -3.86 -15.71
CA ALA A 52 -10.45 -4.46 -16.44
C ALA A 52 -10.82 -5.92 -16.75
N VAL A 53 -11.32 -6.16 -17.96
CA VAL A 53 -11.26 -7.50 -18.56
C VAL A 53 -9.81 -7.76 -18.93
N VAL A 54 -9.15 -8.68 -18.24
CA VAL A 54 -7.95 -9.36 -18.76
C VAL A 54 -8.07 -10.86 -18.50
N ALA A 55 -8.43 -11.54 -19.59
CA ALA A 55 -8.18 -12.93 -19.96
C ALA A 55 -7.85 -13.96 -18.86
N ALA A 56 -8.84 -14.78 -18.51
CA ALA A 56 -8.59 -16.18 -18.18
C ALA A 56 -8.42 -16.94 -19.51
N LYS A 57 -7.23 -17.47 -19.77
CA LYS A 57 -6.99 -18.44 -20.84
C LYS A 57 -6.49 -19.72 -20.19
N GLY A 58 -7.38 -20.69 -20.10
CA GLY A 58 -7.16 -22.09 -19.73
C GLY A 58 -8.21 -22.90 -20.47
#